data_AF-A0AA43KX78-F1
#
_entry.id   AF-A0AA43KX78-F1
#
_cell.length_a   1.000
_cell.length_b   1.000
_cell.length_c   1.000
_cell.angle_alpha   90.00
_cell.angle_beta   90.00
_cell.angle_gamma   90.00
#
_symmetry.space_group_name_H-M   'P 1'
#
loop_
_entity.id
_entity.type
_entity.pdbx_description
1 polymer ?
#
loop_
_entity_poly.entity_id
_entity_poly.type
_entity_poly.pdbx_seq_one_letter_code
_entity_poly.pdbx_strand_id
1 'polypeptide(L)'
;MDSLFMGCIKICIKCSFLFIVGLFMSCKLNLSVKYTEHDILSELDGAFHKKVSKYYPVGNSDDIKYIFFLDLEHGYCETAGSRIHLYADSVNWAIVFEKSGYQNRGDYSGIELAYIGNCIKYMTEHYNGYNYIANSKSISLVSHTEYERIRNKEGGEGEQFELISDSVRFVRVRDKLINIEYDPQLFIKMGIVREYNNPRNLMSYGGLVRYLNDTQPSVVQSTESEIKEQFLKDIPKIMTLDEFHYFSIYNEDNIPSKQELFQLIAKILVTRDSTLWKPTKEPNNHWSNWESGNL
;
A
#
# COMPACT_ATOMS: atom_id res chain seq x y z
N MET A 1 -41.66 -1.77 -77.03
CA MET A 1 -41.03 -1.25 -75.79
C MET A 1 -39.64 -0.72 -76.17
N ASP A 2 -39.51 0.38 -76.93
CA ASP A 2 -40.01 1.76 -76.73
C ASP A 2 -39.34 2.38 -75.47
N SER A 3 -38.75 3.58 -75.44
CA SER A 3 -38.40 4.64 -76.44
C SER A 3 -37.48 5.69 -75.72
N LEU A 4 -37.04 6.86 -76.21
CA LEU A 4 -37.21 7.65 -77.47
C LEU A 4 -36.04 8.68 -77.57
N PHE A 5 -35.39 8.83 -78.74
CA PHE A 5 -34.67 10.02 -79.28
C PHE A 5 -33.62 10.86 -78.48
N MET A 6 -32.42 10.96 -79.08
CA MET A 6 -31.84 12.18 -79.70
C MET A 6 -31.65 13.49 -78.88
N GLY A 7 -30.40 13.99 -78.80
CA GLY A 7 -30.12 15.37 -78.37
C GLY A 7 -28.62 15.74 -78.30
N CYS A 8 -28.11 16.46 -79.30
CA CYS A 8 -26.82 17.16 -79.19
C CYS A 8 -26.94 18.40 -78.28
N ILE A 9 -25.85 18.79 -77.61
CA ILE A 9 -25.32 20.17 -77.57
C ILE A 9 -23.96 20.20 -76.85
N LYS A 10 -22.95 20.81 -77.49
CA LYS A 10 -21.74 21.32 -76.84
C LYS A 10 -22.00 22.77 -76.40
N ILE A 11 -21.60 23.15 -75.18
CA ILE A 11 -21.15 24.50 -74.77
C ILE A 11 -20.53 24.33 -73.36
N CYS A 12 -19.23 24.52 -73.15
CA CYS A 12 -18.43 25.77 -73.07
C CYS A 12 -18.39 26.43 -71.67
N ILE A 13 -17.25 26.25 -70.98
CA ILE A 13 -16.45 27.31 -70.33
C ILE A 13 -17.21 28.34 -69.44
N LYS A 14 -17.09 28.27 -68.09
CA LYS A 14 -16.18 29.11 -67.25
C LYS A 14 -16.46 28.98 -65.73
N CYS A 15 -15.41 29.23 -64.95
CA CYS A 15 -15.40 29.72 -63.55
C CYS A 15 -16.32 29.09 -62.49
N SER A 16 -15.73 28.33 -61.57
CA SER A 16 -15.96 28.53 -60.13
C SER A 16 -14.66 28.32 -59.35
N PHE A 17 -14.33 29.32 -58.53
CA PHE A 17 -13.23 29.32 -57.58
C PHE A 17 -13.60 28.52 -56.30
N LEU A 18 -12.66 28.49 -55.35
CA LEU A 18 -12.84 28.30 -53.89
C LEU A 18 -12.74 26.88 -53.28
N PHE A 19 -11.93 26.85 -52.21
CA PHE A 19 -11.82 25.84 -51.14
C PHE A 19 -11.35 24.41 -51.44
N ILE A 20 -10.02 24.28 -51.61
CA ILE A 20 -9.29 23.18 -50.97
C ILE A 20 -9.32 23.44 -49.45
N VAL A 21 -10.23 22.78 -48.73
CA VAL A 21 -10.17 22.73 -47.27
C VAL A 21 -9.01 21.82 -46.89
N GLY A 22 -7.88 22.41 -46.53
CA GLY A 22 -6.77 21.67 -45.94
C GLY A 22 -7.24 21.02 -44.65
N LEU A 23 -7.29 19.69 -44.63
CA LEU A 23 -7.57 18.90 -43.43
C LEU A 23 -6.36 18.98 -42.49
N PHE A 24 -6.21 20.13 -41.81
CA PHE A 24 -5.38 20.22 -40.62
C PHE A 24 -6.03 19.34 -39.55
N MET A 25 -5.69 18.05 -39.57
CA MET A 25 -5.76 17.23 -38.37
C MET A 25 -4.92 17.94 -37.32
N SER A 26 -5.59 18.68 -36.44
CA SER A 26 -5.00 19.17 -35.20
C SER A 26 -4.75 17.94 -34.32
N CYS A 27 -3.65 17.24 -34.62
CA CYS A 27 -3.07 16.27 -33.73
C CYS A 27 -2.56 17.05 -32.52
N LYS A 28 -3.49 17.36 -31.61
CA LYS A 28 -3.15 17.71 -30.24
C LYS A 28 -2.39 16.52 -29.68
N LEU A 29 -1.06 16.60 -29.81
CA LEU A 29 -0.15 15.95 -28.89
C LEU A 29 -0.57 16.42 -27.50
N ASN A 30 -1.41 15.63 -26.85
CA ASN A 30 -1.47 15.64 -25.40
C ASN A 30 -0.05 15.28 -24.98
N LEU A 31 0.77 16.29 -24.67
CA LEU A 31 1.93 16.11 -23.81
C LEU A 31 1.38 15.74 -22.45
N SER A 32 0.98 14.48 -22.31
CA SER A 32 0.68 13.89 -21.03
C SER A 32 1.96 13.96 -20.22
N VAL A 33 1.94 14.75 -19.15
CA VAL A 33 3.13 15.01 -18.34
C VAL A 33 3.63 13.67 -17.81
N LYS A 34 4.78 13.22 -18.33
CA LYS A 34 5.50 12.09 -17.76
C LYS A 34 6.07 12.55 -16.42
N TYR A 35 5.78 11.79 -15.38
CA TYR A 35 6.45 11.95 -14.09
C TYR A 35 7.94 11.59 -14.24
N THR A 36 8.77 12.25 -13.45
CA THR A 36 10.22 12.02 -13.40
C THR A 36 10.63 11.30 -12.11
N GLU A 37 11.88 10.84 -12.03
CA GLU A 37 12.43 10.29 -10.78
C GLU A 37 12.40 11.36 -9.68
N HIS A 38 12.66 12.63 -10.04
CA HIS A 38 12.56 13.77 -9.13
C HIS A 38 11.13 14.03 -8.63
N ASP A 39 10.10 13.88 -9.47
CA ASP A 39 8.71 13.98 -9.03
C ASP A 39 8.39 12.94 -7.96
N ILE A 40 8.76 11.67 -8.19
CA ILE A 40 8.48 10.58 -7.26
C ILE A 40 9.21 10.80 -5.93
N LEU A 41 10.51 11.11 -5.99
CA LEU A 41 11.32 11.35 -4.80
C LEU A 41 10.84 12.58 -4.00
N SER A 42 10.35 13.63 -4.68
CA SER A 42 9.79 14.83 -4.03
C SER A 42 8.47 14.54 -3.31
N GLU A 43 7.59 13.71 -3.88
CA GLU A 43 6.36 13.28 -3.17
C GLU A 43 6.68 12.34 -1.99
N LEU A 44 7.69 11.47 -2.10
CA LEU A 44 8.17 10.63 -1.01
C LEU A 44 8.76 11.45 0.14
N ASP A 45 9.66 12.40 -0.15
CA ASP A 45 10.20 13.35 0.82
C ASP A 45 9.08 14.21 1.44
N GLY A 46 8.06 14.57 0.66
CA GLY A 46 6.85 15.24 1.15
C GLY A 46 6.13 14.41 2.20
N ALA A 47 5.77 13.17 1.85
CA ALA A 47 5.04 12.26 2.73
C ALA A 47 5.81 11.90 4.00
N PHE A 48 7.13 11.70 3.89
CA PHE A 48 8.04 11.48 5.03
C PHE A 48 7.95 12.62 6.06
N HIS A 49 7.98 13.88 5.59
CA HIS A 49 7.77 15.07 6.45
C HIS A 49 6.29 15.38 6.73
N LYS A 50 5.36 14.45 6.47
CA LYS A 50 3.91 14.61 6.66
C LYS A 50 3.31 15.80 5.89
N LYS A 51 3.96 16.23 4.81
CA LYS A 51 3.51 17.32 3.94
C LYS A 51 2.44 16.81 2.98
N VAL A 52 1.47 17.68 2.71
CA VAL A 52 0.38 17.43 1.78
C VAL A 52 0.92 17.32 0.35
N SER A 53 0.59 16.24 -0.35
CA SER A 53 0.95 15.99 -1.75
C SER A 53 0.35 17.04 -2.69
N LYS A 54 1.00 17.32 -3.83
CA LYS A 54 0.39 18.15 -4.90
C LYS A 54 -0.82 17.50 -5.58
N TYR A 55 -1.03 16.20 -5.34
CA TYR A 55 -2.18 15.41 -5.82
C TYR A 55 -3.27 15.22 -4.75
N TYR A 56 -3.12 15.85 -3.58
CA TYR A 56 -4.12 15.81 -2.53
C TYR A 56 -5.45 16.44 -2.99
N PRO A 57 -6.61 15.93 -2.55
CA PRO A 57 -7.90 16.51 -2.93
C PRO A 57 -7.99 18.00 -2.58
N VAL A 58 -8.59 18.79 -3.45
CA VAL A 58 -8.93 20.19 -3.14
C VAL A 58 -10.03 20.18 -2.07
N GLY A 59 -9.63 20.47 -0.83
CA GLY A 59 -10.48 20.50 0.35
C GLY A 59 -10.52 21.87 1.03
N ASN A 60 -11.19 21.92 2.18
CA ASN A 60 -11.27 23.12 3.01
C ASN A 60 -9.96 23.36 3.79
N SER A 61 -9.77 24.58 4.31
CA SER A 61 -8.70 24.89 5.27
C SER A 61 -8.74 23.95 6.49
N ASP A 62 -9.96 23.66 6.94
CA ASP A 62 -10.26 23.01 8.21
C ASP A 62 -10.30 21.47 8.10
N ASP A 63 -10.11 20.93 6.89
CA ASP A 63 -10.00 19.48 6.68
C ASP A 63 -8.72 18.95 7.36
N ILE A 64 -8.90 17.91 8.17
CA ILE A 64 -7.85 17.26 8.94
C ILE A 64 -7.08 16.31 8.02
N LYS A 65 -5.77 16.53 7.92
CA LYS A 65 -4.86 15.85 7.00
C LYS A 65 -4.03 14.80 7.73
N TYR A 66 -4.20 13.53 7.37
CA TYR A 66 -3.33 12.46 7.84
C TYR A 66 -2.46 11.93 6.70
N ILE A 67 -1.16 12.19 6.81
CA ILE A 67 -0.14 11.71 5.87
C ILE A 67 0.72 10.68 6.59
N PHE A 68 0.58 9.42 6.16
CA PHE A 68 1.29 8.26 6.66
C PHE A 68 2.41 7.86 5.69
N PHE A 69 3.45 7.27 6.27
CA PHE A 69 4.58 6.66 5.58
C PHE A 69 4.83 5.26 6.20
N LEU A 70 5.72 4.45 5.62
CA LEU A 70 6.06 3.16 6.21
C LEU A 70 6.77 3.35 7.56
N ASP A 71 6.10 2.97 8.65
CA ASP A 71 6.63 2.95 10.02
C ASP A 71 6.70 1.52 10.54
N LEU A 72 7.90 0.90 10.52
CA LEU A 72 8.12 -0.45 11.06
C LEU A 72 8.24 -0.46 12.59
N GLU A 73 8.47 0.71 13.21
CA GLU A 73 8.75 0.89 14.63
C GLU A 73 7.54 1.48 15.39
N HIS A 74 6.36 1.43 14.78
CA HIS A 74 5.15 2.06 15.29
C HIS A 74 4.78 1.52 16.69
N GLY A 75 4.87 2.36 17.71
CA GLY A 75 4.73 1.92 19.11
C GLY A 75 3.34 1.40 19.53
N TYR A 76 2.30 1.57 18.71
CA TYR A 76 0.99 0.92 18.94
C TYR A 76 0.71 -0.29 18.04
N CYS A 77 1.68 -0.69 17.21
CA CYS A 77 1.55 -1.84 16.31
C CYS A 77 2.74 -2.79 16.53
N GLU A 78 2.51 -4.00 17.04
CA GLU A 78 3.52 -5.07 16.98
C GLU A 78 3.67 -5.50 15.51
N THR A 79 4.66 -4.93 14.82
CA THR A 79 4.93 -5.21 13.39
C THR A 79 5.26 -6.69 13.19
N ALA A 80 4.72 -7.27 12.12
CA ALA A 80 4.91 -8.66 11.73
C ALA A 80 5.39 -8.81 10.28
N GLY A 81 4.75 -8.14 9.32
CA GLY A 81 5.14 -8.21 7.90
C GLY A 81 5.20 -6.83 7.26
N SER A 82 6.07 -6.65 6.28
CA SER A 82 6.16 -5.40 5.51
C SER A 82 6.48 -5.66 4.03
N ARG A 83 5.86 -4.89 3.12
CA ARG A 83 6.06 -4.99 1.67
C ARG A 83 5.94 -3.62 0.99
N ILE A 84 6.50 -3.48 -0.21
CA ILE A 84 6.33 -2.29 -1.05
C ILE A 84 5.80 -2.71 -2.42
N HIS A 85 4.66 -2.18 -2.83
CA HIS A 85 4.04 -2.50 -4.12
C HIS A 85 4.19 -1.33 -5.09
N LEU A 86 4.66 -1.63 -6.31
CA LEU A 86 4.96 -0.63 -7.33
C LEU A 86 4.01 -0.79 -8.52
N TYR A 87 3.34 0.30 -8.91
CA TYR A 87 2.42 0.34 -10.04
C TYR A 87 2.70 1.57 -10.92
N ALA A 88 2.70 1.40 -12.25
CA ALA A 88 3.02 2.50 -13.17
C ALA A 88 2.56 2.25 -14.61
N ASP A 89 1.98 3.27 -15.25
CA ASP A 89 1.83 3.35 -16.71
C ASP A 89 2.68 4.51 -17.29
N SER A 90 2.35 5.00 -18.49
CA SER A 90 3.06 6.13 -19.11
C SER A 90 2.91 7.49 -18.39
N VAL A 91 1.90 7.65 -17.53
CA VAL A 91 1.45 8.92 -16.94
C VAL A 91 1.04 8.80 -15.48
N ASN A 92 0.55 7.64 -15.05
CA ASN A 92 0.15 7.34 -13.67
C ASN A 92 1.22 6.50 -12.97
N TRP A 93 1.39 6.72 -11.66
CA TRP A 93 2.20 5.88 -10.78
C TRP A 93 1.62 5.83 -9.37
N ALA A 94 1.89 4.73 -8.67
CA ALA A 94 1.61 4.54 -7.27
C ALA A 94 2.67 3.65 -6.60
N ILE A 95 3.04 4.03 -5.38
CA ILE A 95 3.74 3.23 -4.39
C ILE A 95 2.73 2.94 -3.28
N VAL A 96 2.61 1.68 -2.87
CA VAL A 96 1.82 1.29 -1.71
C VAL A 96 2.72 0.58 -0.73
N PHE A 97 2.95 1.20 0.43
CA PHE A 97 3.59 0.57 1.56
C PHE A 97 2.56 -0.29 2.28
N GLU A 98 2.91 -1.54 2.54
CA GLU A 98 2.11 -2.47 3.32
C GLU A 98 2.86 -2.81 4.61
N LYS A 99 2.13 -2.75 5.73
CA LYS A 99 2.58 -3.27 7.03
C LYS A 99 1.45 -4.08 7.66
N SER A 100 1.74 -5.28 8.14
CA SER A 100 0.81 -6.07 8.96
C SER A 100 1.33 -6.19 10.40
N GLY A 101 0.41 -6.23 11.37
CA GLY A 101 0.75 -6.33 12.78
C GLY A 101 -0.46 -6.38 13.71
N TYR A 102 -0.21 -6.45 15.02
CA TYR A 102 -1.23 -6.39 16.08
C TYR A 102 -1.30 -4.98 16.69
N GLN A 103 -2.51 -4.42 16.80
CA GLN A 103 -2.76 -3.08 17.29
C GLN A 103 -3.09 -3.12 18.81
N ASN A 104 -2.10 -2.90 19.66
CA ASN A 104 -2.17 -3.09 21.12
C ASN A 104 -3.16 -2.16 21.85
N ARG A 105 -3.64 -1.08 21.21
CA ARG A 105 -4.72 -0.21 21.72
C ARG A 105 -6.07 -0.44 21.06
N GLY A 106 -6.11 -1.21 19.96
CA GLY A 106 -7.34 -1.54 19.24
C GLY A 106 -7.87 -2.94 19.54
N ASP A 107 -7.04 -3.82 20.09
CA ASP A 107 -7.28 -5.24 20.25
C ASP A 107 -7.74 -5.94 18.95
N TYR A 108 -7.04 -5.64 17.87
CA TYR A 108 -7.21 -6.30 16.58
C TYR A 108 -5.88 -6.37 15.84
N SER A 109 -5.76 -7.31 14.91
CA SER A 109 -4.66 -7.32 13.94
C SER A 109 -5.15 -6.86 12.60
N GLY A 110 -4.28 -6.19 11.85
CA GLY A 110 -4.65 -5.63 10.57
C GLY A 110 -3.46 -5.39 9.67
N ILE A 111 -3.78 -4.97 8.45
CA ILE A 111 -2.85 -4.44 7.47
C ILE A 111 -3.09 -2.92 7.38
N GLU A 112 -2.03 -2.14 7.56
CA GLU A 112 -1.96 -0.74 7.19
C GLU A 112 -1.40 -0.64 5.77
N LEU A 113 -2.16 -0.02 4.86
CA LEU A 113 -1.70 0.34 3.53
C LEU A 113 -1.54 1.86 3.47
N ALA A 114 -0.34 2.36 3.18
CA ALA A 114 -0.07 3.79 2.96
C ALA A 114 0.32 4.04 1.49
N TYR A 115 -0.37 4.98 0.86
CA TYR A 115 -0.37 5.22 -0.58
C TYR A 115 0.32 6.53 -0.92
N ILE A 116 1.19 6.51 -1.93
CA ILE A 116 1.85 7.69 -2.48
C ILE A 116 1.85 7.58 -4.00
N GLY A 117 1.35 8.60 -4.70
CA GLY A 117 1.26 8.57 -6.16
C GLY A 117 0.34 9.65 -6.71
N ASN A 118 0.33 9.80 -8.03
CA ASN A 118 -0.46 10.81 -8.73
C ASN A 118 -1.88 10.36 -9.11
N CYS A 119 -2.21 9.09 -8.83
CA CYS A 119 -3.48 8.47 -9.17
C CYS A 119 -4.20 7.88 -7.93
N ILE A 120 -3.83 8.34 -6.73
CA ILE A 120 -4.40 7.86 -5.46
C ILE A 120 -5.75 8.52 -5.20
N LYS A 121 -6.75 7.70 -4.90
CA LYS A 121 -8.00 8.10 -4.28
C LYS A 121 -7.74 8.14 -2.79
N TYR A 122 -7.73 9.34 -2.20
CA TYR A 122 -7.58 9.48 -0.76
C TYR A 122 -8.84 9.01 -0.05
N MET A 123 -8.66 8.40 1.13
CA MET A 123 -9.77 8.06 2.01
C MET A 123 -10.28 9.33 2.66
N THR A 124 -11.60 9.53 2.66
CA THR A 124 -12.27 10.68 3.27
C THR A 124 -13.37 10.18 4.20
N GLU A 125 -13.23 10.45 5.49
CA GLU A 125 -14.26 10.21 6.51
C GLU A 125 -14.82 11.54 7.00
N HIS A 126 -16.13 11.62 7.21
CA HIS A 126 -16.79 12.83 7.70
C HIS A 126 -17.28 12.62 9.13
N TYR A 127 -16.70 13.33 10.09
CA TYR A 127 -17.05 13.23 11.50
C TYR A 127 -17.09 14.61 12.17
N ASN A 128 -18.16 14.86 12.94
CA ASN A 128 -18.41 16.11 13.67
C ASN A 128 -18.28 17.40 12.82
N GLY A 129 -18.62 17.35 11.53
CA GLY A 129 -18.54 18.48 10.60
C GLY A 129 -17.19 18.69 9.91
N TYR A 130 -16.19 17.84 10.21
CA TYR A 130 -14.87 17.89 9.59
C TYR A 130 -14.65 16.70 8.66
N ASN A 131 -13.91 16.90 7.57
CA ASN A 131 -13.36 15.81 6.79
C ASN A 131 -12.00 15.40 7.36
N TYR A 132 -11.84 14.11 7.60
CA TYR A 132 -10.57 13.46 7.91
C TYR A 132 -10.12 12.77 6.62
N ILE A 133 -9.06 13.30 6.02
CA ILE A 133 -8.57 12.85 4.72
C ILE A 133 -7.20 12.21 4.91
N ALA A 134 -7.08 10.94 4.50
CA ALA A 134 -5.90 10.12 4.72
C ALA A 134 -5.38 9.51 3.41
N ASN A 135 -4.05 9.39 3.31
CA ASN A 135 -3.41 8.59 2.25
C ASN A 135 -3.30 7.11 2.64
N SER A 136 -4.11 6.61 3.58
CA SER A 136 -4.01 5.24 4.10
C SER A 136 -5.35 4.51 4.13
N LYS A 137 -5.29 3.17 4.17
CA LYS A 137 -6.42 2.26 4.36
C LYS A 137 -5.99 1.16 5.34
N SER A 138 -6.85 0.86 6.32
CA SER A 138 -6.68 -0.31 7.19
C SER A 138 -7.56 -1.48 6.74
N ILE A 139 -7.06 -2.70 6.87
CA ILE A 139 -7.78 -3.96 6.60
C ILE A 139 -7.70 -4.82 7.86
N SER A 140 -8.83 -5.27 8.39
CA SER A 140 -8.84 -6.14 9.57
C SER A 140 -8.43 -7.58 9.19
N LEU A 141 -7.57 -8.19 10.00
CA LEU A 141 -7.12 -9.58 9.88
C LEU A 141 -7.77 -10.45 10.97
N VAL A 142 -7.49 -10.15 12.24
CA VAL A 142 -8.04 -10.86 13.41
C VAL A 142 -8.79 -9.83 14.24
N SER A 143 -10.07 -10.06 14.51
CA SER A 143 -10.92 -9.15 15.26
C SER A 143 -10.78 -9.34 16.77
N HIS A 144 -11.09 -8.30 17.54
CA HIS A 144 -11.27 -8.37 19.01
C HIS A 144 -12.13 -9.57 19.45
N THR A 145 -13.24 -9.83 18.76
CA THR A 145 -14.13 -10.97 19.05
C THR A 145 -13.47 -12.34 18.83
N GLU A 146 -12.50 -12.44 17.92
CA GLU A 146 -11.72 -13.65 17.72
C GLU A 146 -10.59 -13.74 18.74
N TYR A 147 -9.95 -12.62 19.08
CA TYR A 147 -8.95 -12.57 20.16
C TYR A 147 -9.54 -13.04 21.49
N GLU A 148 -10.68 -12.50 21.92
CA GLU A 148 -11.41 -12.96 23.12
C GLU A 148 -11.86 -14.44 23.06
N ARG A 149 -11.98 -15.02 21.86
CA ARG A 149 -12.25 -16.46 21.68
C ARG A 149 -11.01 -17.32 21.94
N ILE A 150 -9.84 -16.91 21.45
CA ILE A 150 -8.57 -17.67 21.55
C ILE A 150 -7.75 -17.32 22.80
N ARG A 151 -8.09 -16.22 23.48
CA ARG A 151 -7.50 -15.73 24.71
C ARG A 151 -7.37 -16.80 25.79
N ASN A 152 -6.24 -16.83 26.46
CA ASN A 152 -6.02 -17.61 27.67
C ASN A 152 -6.88 -17.07 28.84
N LYS A 153 -7.54 -17.98 29.56
CA LYS A 153 -8.47 -17.68 30.67
C LYS A 153 -8.03 -18.33 31.99
N GLU A 154 -6.80 -18.83 32.03
CA GLU A 154 -6.17 -19.50 33.16
C GLU A 154 -4.91 -18.73 33.61
N GLY A 155 -4.42 -19.02 34.81
CA GLY A 155 -3.25 -18.35 35.38
C GLY A 155 -3.58 -16.95 35.95
N GLY A 156 -2.54 -16.20 36.28
CA GLY A 156 -2.68 -14.83 36.82
C GLY A 156 -3.18 -13.82 35.79
N GLU A 157 -3.55 -12.61 36.21
CA GLU A 157 -4.08 -11.56 35.32
C GLU A 157 -3.15 -11.27 34.12
N GLY A 158 -1.83 -11.24 34.36
CA GLY A 158 -0.83 -11.06 33.30
C GLY A 158 -0.76 -12.22 32.29
N GLU A 159 -1.09 -13.45 32.69
CA GLU A 159 -1.22 -14.58 31.76
C GLU A 159 -2.51 -14.52 30.92
N GLN A 160 -3.53 -13.80 31.39
CA GLN A 160 -4.82 -13.68 30.71
C GLN A 160 -4.88 -12.45 29.79
N PHE A 161 -3.88 -11.56 29.83
CA PHE A 161 -3.81 -10.36 29.02
C PHE A 161 -3.04 -10.62 27.72
N GLU A 162 -3.69 -10.53 26.55
CA GLU A 162 -3.07 -10.64 25.21
C GLU A 162 -2.23 -11.92 24.95
N LEU A 163 -2.57 -13.03 25.61
CA LEU A 163 -1.94 -14.34 25.43
C LEU A 163 -2.98 -15.37 24.96
N ILE A 164 -2.53 -16.29 24.11
CA ILE A 164 -3.37 -17.29 23.44
C ILE A 164 -3.29 -18.61 24.19
N SER A 165 -4.44 -19.24 24.44
CA SER A 165 -4.49 -20.56 25.09
C SER A 165 -3.79 -21.63 24.25
N ASP A 166 -2.97 -22.45 24.91
CA ASP A 166 -2.26 -23.61 24.35
C ASP A 166 -3.19 -24.73 23.84
N SER A 167 -4.49 -24.67 24.16
CA SER A 167 -5.54 -25.53 23.61
C SER A 167 -6.04 -25.09 22.23
N VAL A 168 -5.71 -23.88 21.76
CA VAL A 168 -6.17 -23.35 20.47
C VAL A 168 -5.46 -24.07 19.32
N ARG A 169 -6.24 -24.55 18.34
CA ARG A 169 -5.72 -25.22 17.12
C ARG A 169 -6.06 -24.45 15.83
N PHE A 170 -6.96 -23.47 15.93
CA PHE A 170 -7.42 -22.69 14.79
C PHE A 170 -7.72 -21.24 15.20
N VAL A 171 -7.38 -20.31 14.31
CA VAL A 171 -7.71 -18.88 14.41
C VAL A 171 -8.53 -18.46 13.20
N ARG A 172 -9.53 -17.60 13.39
CA ARG A 172 -10.23 -16.93 12.31
C ARG A 172 -9.42 -15.73 11.83
N VAL A 173 -8.96 -15.77 10.58
CA VAL A 173 -8.34 -14.62 9.93
C VAL A 173 -9.22 -14.22 8.75
N ARG A 174 -9.78 -13.01 8.81
CA ARG A 174 -10.85 -12.54 7.92
C ARG A 174 -12.03 -13.53 7.93
N ASP A 175 -12.40 -14.06 6.77
CA ASP A 175 -13.45 -15.05 6.56
C ASP A 175 -12.96 -16.50 6.76
N LYS A 176 -11.65 -16.74 6.85
CA LYS A 176 -11.02 -18.07 6.84
C LYS A 176 -10.72 -18.58 8.24
N LEU A 177 -10.79 -19.90 8.41
CA LEU A 177 -10.30 -20.60 9.58
C LEU A 177 -8.91 -21.17 9.25
N ILE A 178 -7.89 -20.75 10.01
CA ILE A 178 -6.48 -21.03 9.76
C ILE A 178 -5.96 -21.92 10.87
N ASN A 179 -5.28 -23.01 10.52
CA ASN A 179 -4.66 -23.90 11.48
C ASN A 179 -3.44 -23.22 12.12
N ILE A 180 -3.29 -23.35 13.43
CA ILE A 180 -2.06 -22.98 14.14
C ILE A 180 -1.50 -24.20 14.86
N GLU A 181 -0.19 -24.38 14.76
CA GLU A 181 0.55 -25.35 15.57
C GLU A 181 1.02 -24.64 16.83
N TYR A 182 0.69 -25.19 17.99
CA TYR A 182 1.05 -24.59 19.28
C TYR A 182 2.30 -25.29 19.84
N ASP A 183 3.47 -24.82 19.44
CA ASP A 183 4.76 -25.28 19.95
C ASP A 183 5.59 -24.11 20.51
N PRO A 184 5.69 -23.99 21.85
CA PRO A 184 6.53 -22.98 22.49
C PRO A 184 8.01 -23.04 22.08
N GLN A 185 8.55 -24.22 21.71
CA GLN A 185 9.94 -24.34 21.26
C GLN A 185 10.13 -23.74 19.85
N LEU A 186 9.15 -23.94 18.95
CA LEU A 186 9.10 -23.25 17.67
C LEU A 186 9.04 -21.73 17.86
N PHE A 187 8.17 -21.22 18.73
CA PHE A 187 8.04 -19.78 18.97
C PHE A 187 9.35 -19.16 19.49
N ILE A 188 10.00 -19.80 20.48
CA ILE A 188 11.33 -19.40 20.97
C ILE A 188 12.36 -19.38 19.85
N LYS A 189 12.40 -20.42 19.00
CA LYS A 189 13.33 -20.51 17.85
C LYS A 189 13.06 -19.43 16.80
N MET A 190 11.82 -18.99 16.63
CA MET A 190 11.44 -17.88 15.76
C MET A 190 11.71 -16.50 16.37
N GLY A 191 12.14 -16.42 17.64
CA GLY A 191 12.27 -15.15 18.36
C GLY A 191 10.92 -14.56 18.82
N ILE A 192 9.84 -15.34 18.74
CA ILE A 192 8.50 -14.95 19.18
C ILE A 192 8.41 -15.26 20.69
N VAL A 193 8.88 -14.31 21.50
CA VAL A 193 8.94 -14.43 22.97
C VAL A 193 8.28 -13.21 23.60
N ARG A 194 7.38 -13.43 24.57
CA ARG A 194 6.90 -12.39 25.48
C ARG A 194 7.60 -12.56 26.82
N GLU A 195 8.47 -11.61 27.18
CA GLU A 195 9.35 -11.72 28.35
C GLU A 195 8.63 -11.50 29.70
N TYR A 196 7.54 -10.74 29.71
CA TYR A 196 6.84 -10.32 30.93
C TYR A 196 5.59 -11.17 31.21
N ASN A 197 5.44 -11.60 32.47
CA ASN A 197 4.25 -12.24 33.03
C ASN A 197 3.73 -13.49 32.28
N ASN A 198 4.64 -14.24 31.64
CA ASN A 198 4.30 -15.38 30.79
C ASN A 198 4.99 -16.71 31.22
N PRO A 199 4.77 -17.20 32.45
CA PRO A 199 5.46 -18.39 32.99
C PRO A 199 5.19 -19.68 32.21
N ARG A 200 4.11 -19.75 31.41
CA ARG A 200 3.79 -20.89 30.53
C ARG A 200 4.33 -20.74 29.10
N ASN A 201 5.07 -19.67 28.79
CA ASN A 201 5.61 -19.37 27.45
C ASN A 201 4.52 -19.39 26.34
N LEU A 202 3.36 -18.80 26.64
CA LEU A 202 2.24 -18.71 25.72
C LEU A 202 2.54 -17.73 24.58
N MET A 203 1.96 -17.97 23.40
CA MET A 203 2.04 -17.06 22.27
C MET A 203 1.21 -15.79 22.53
N SER A 204 1.79 -14.60 22.29
CA SER A 204 1.07 -13.32 22.37
C SER A 204 0.23 -13.04 21.12
N TYR A 205 -0.64 -12.04 21.20
CA TYR A 205 -1.44 -11.60 20.06
C TYR A 205 -0.57 -11.08 18.89
N GLY A 206 0.45 -10.24 19.14
CA GLY A 206 1.44 -9.89 18.10
C GLY A 206 2.29 -11.08 17.65
N GLY A 207 2.64 -11.99 18.57
CA GLY A 207 3.36 -13.22 18.27
C GLY A 207 2.62 -14.12 17.29
N LEU A 208 1.28 -14.19 17.37
CA LEU A 208 0.45 -14.88 16.38
C LEU A 208 0.56 -14.26 14.98
N VAL A 209 0.59 -12.94 14.86
CA VAL A 209 0.71 -12.29 13.53
C VAL A 209 2.09 -12.55 12.93
N ARG A 210 3.15 -12.52 13.75
CA ARG A 210 4.53 -12.88 13.35
C ARG A 210 4.61 -14.35 12.91
N TYR A 211 4.05 -15.27 13.70
CA TYR A 211 3.95 -16.68 13.33
C TYR A 211 3.21 -16.88 11.99
N LEU A 212 2.09 -16.19 11.78
CA LEU A 212 1.33 -16.27 10.53
C LEU A 212 2.06 -15.62 9.34
N ASN A 213 2.81 -14.54 9.56
CA ASN A 213 3.66 -13.93 8.52
C ASN A 213 4.74 -14.91 8.05
N ASP A 214 5.42 -15.57 8.99
CA ASP A 214 6.60 -16.38 8.69
C ASP A 214 6.22 -17.80 8.21
N THR A 215 5.04 -18.32 8.58
CA THR A 215 4.58 -19.67 8.19
C THR A 215 3.52 -19.68 7.08
N GLN A 216 2.65 -18.66 7.01
CA GLN A 216 1.49 -18.61 6.11
C GLN A 216 1.25 -17.18 5.55
N PRO A 217 2.26 -16.51 4.97
CA PRO A 217 2.25 -15.06 4.71
C PRO A 217 1.00 -14.55 3.97
N SER A 218 0.49 -15.30 2.99
CA SER A 218 -0.71 -14.96 2.22
C SER A 218 -1.99 -14.75 3.07
N VAL A 219 -2.00 -15.19 4.32
CA VAL A 219 -3.10 -15.00 5.29
C VAL A 219 -3.11 -13.59 5.86
N VAL A 220 -1.93 -13.01 6.11
CA VAL A 220 -1.74 -11.68 6.74
C VAL A 220 -1.33 -10.59 5.75
N GLN A 221 -1.03 -10.96 4.50
CA GLN A 221 -0.74 -10.05 3.39
C GLN A 221 -2.00 -9.49 2.73
N SER A 222 -1.91 -8.29 2.13
CA SER A 222 -3.02 -7.75 1.32
C SER A 222 -3.10 -8.39 -0.08
N THR A 223 -4.31 -8.35 -0.66
CA THR A 223 -4.60 -8.79 -2.02
C THR A 223 -4.57 -7.61 -3.01
N GLU A 224 -4.32 -7.90 -4.29
CA GLU A 224 -4.33 -6.88 -5.35
C GLU A 224 -5.65 -6.10 -5.43
N SER A 225 -6.79 -6.75 -5.17
CA SER A 225 -8.09 -6.09 -5.09
C SER A 225 -8.16 -5.09 -3.94
N GLU A 226 -7.70 -5.47 -2.75
CA GLU A 226 -7.74 -4.61 -1.55
C GLU A 226 -6.84 -3.36 -1.71
N ILE A 227 -5.71 -3.50 -2.41
CA ILE A 227 -4.81 -2.39 -2.78
C ILE A 227 -5.47 -1.48 -3.82
N LYS A 228 -5.96 -2.05 -4.93
CA LYS A 228 -6.44 -1.28 -6.10
C LYS A 228 -7.71 -0.48 -5.84
N GLU A 229 -8.46 -0.75 -4.77
CA GLU A 229 -9.62 0.04 -4.34
C GLU A 229 -9.32 1.55 -4.16
N GLN A 230 -8.07 1.92 -3.84
CA GLN A 230 -7.65 3.31 -3.66
C GLN A 230 -6.95 3.90 -4.89
N PHE A 231 -7.08 3.30 -6.07
CA PHE A 231 -6.59 3.89 -7.32
C PHE A 231 -7.74 4.55 -8.12
N LEU A 232 -7.50 5.76 -8.63
CA LEU A 232 -8.41 6.50 -9.51
C LEU A 232 -8.42 5.95 -10.95
N LYS A 233 -7.46 5.07 -11.28
CA LYS A 233 -7.28 4.39 -12.56
C LYS A 233 -6.78 2.97 -12.31
N ASP A 234 -7.25 2.00 -13.09
CA ASP A 234 -6.60 0.71 -13.10
C ASP A 234 -5.24 0.83 -13.82
N ILE A 235 -4.17 0.58 -13.08
CA ILE A 235 -2.79 0.70 -13.54
C ILE A 235 -2.05 -0.63 -13.34
N PRO A 236 -1.09 -0.98 -14.22
CA PRO A 236 -0.43 -2.27 -14.15
C PRO A 236 0.58 -2.29 -12.99
N LYS A 237 0.66 -3.46 -12.33
CA LYS A 237 1.68 -3.74 -11.33
C LYS A 237 3.02 -3.95 -12.03
N ILE A 238 4.07 -3.34 -11.49
CA ILE A 238 5.45 -3.53 -11.94
C ILE A 238 6.11 -4.64 -11.13
N MET A 239 6.06 -4.55 -9.79
CA MET A 239 6.57 -5.58 -8.87
C MET A 239 6.07 -5.36 -7.43
N THR A 240 6.36 -6.33 -6.56
CA THR A 240 6.38 -6.15 -5.10
C THR A 240 7.82 -6.33 -4.62
N LEU A 241 8.20 -5.59 -3.59
CA LEU A 241 9.42 -5.76 -2.81
C LEU A 241 9.02 -6.36 -1.46
N ASP A 242 9.30 -7.64 -1.28
CA ASP A 242 9.13 -8.34 0.00
C ASP A 242 10.37 -8.19 0.91
N GLU A 243 11.54 -7.96 0.30
CA GLU A 243 12.83 -7.76 0.98
C GLU A 243 13.44 -6.40 0.58
N PHE A 244 13.75 -5.57 1.59
CA PHE A 244 14.39 -4.26 1.40
C PHE A 244 15.14 -3.79 2.65
N HIS A 245 16.09 -2.86 2.47
CA HIS A 245 16.75 -2.19 3.58
C HIS A 245 15.95 -0.94 3.98
N TYR A 246 15.33 -1.00 5.16
CA TYR A 246 14.64 0.10 5.81
C TYR A 246 15.61 0.91 6.68
N PHE A 247 15.37 2.23 6.70
CA PHE A 247 15.92 3.16 7.67
C PHE A 247 14.77 3.74 8.48
N SER A 248 14.94 3.81 9.80
CA SER A 248 13.96 4.41 10.73
C SER A 248 13.46 5.77 10.25
N ILE A 249 12.14 5.96 10.20
CA ILE A 249 11.53 7.26 9.90
C ILE A 249 11.73 8.29 11.02
N TYR A 250 12.16 7.86 12.20
CA TYR A 250 12.49 8.76 13.32
C TYR A 250 13.87 9.43 13.15
N ASN A 251 14.65 9.04 12.14
CA ASN A 251 15.87 9.74 11.73
C ASN A 251 15.58 10.72 10.60
N GLU A 252 15.29 11.98 10.94
CA GLU A 252 14.90 13.04 10.00
C GLU A 252 15.95 13.34 8.90
N ASP A 253 17.23 13.04 9.14
CA ASP A 253 18.29 13.25 8.14
C ASP A 253 18.20 12.26 6.97
N ASN A 254 17.62 11.07 7.20
CA ASN A 254 17.48 9.97 6.23
C ASN A 254 16.24 10.13 5.34
N ILE A 255 16.04 11.30 4.75
CA ILE A 255 14.92 11.56 3.83
C ILE A 255 14.95 10.59 2.62
N PRO A 256 13.79 10.16 2.09
CA PRO A 256 13.71 9.19 1.00
C PRO A 256 14.63 9.45 -0.19
N SER A 257 14.73 10.68 -0.68
CA SER A 257 15.57 11.04 -1.85
C SER A 257 17.06 10.79 -1.67
N LYS A 258 17.55 10.64 -0.43
CA LYS A 258 18.95 10.26 -0.13
C LYS A 258 19.16 8.75 -0.04
N GLN A 259 18.11 7.94 0.07
CA GLN A 259 18.22 6.49 0.26
C GLN A 259 18.20 5.75 -1.09
N GLU A 260 19.08 4.75 -1.23
CA GLU A 260 19.13 3.86 -2.41
C GLU A 260 17.77 3.21 -2.70
N LEU A 261 17.06 2.74 -1.67
CA LEU A 261 15.74 2.10 -1.78
C LEU A 261 14.79 2.91 -2.66
N PHE A 262 14.60 4.19 -2.32
CA PHE A 262 13.64 5.05 -2.99
C PHE A 262 14.15 5.57 -4.35
N GLN A 263 15.47 5.74 -4.50
CA GLN A 263 16.09 6.06 -5.79
C GLN A 263 15.88 4.92 -6.81
N LEU A 264 16.07 3.66 -6.38
CA LEU A 264 15.78 2.49 -7.21
C LEU A 264 14.29 2.39 -7.55
N ILE A 265 13.40 2.56 -6.56
CA ILE A 265 11.94 2.59 -6.78
C ILE A 265 11.55 3.66 -7.82
N ALA A 266 12.03 4.89 -7.67
CA ALA A 266 11.71 5.99 -8.59
C ALA A 266 12.15 5.67 -10.04
N LYS A 267 13.36 5.14 -10.18
CA LYS A 267 13.92 4.71 -11.48
C LYS A 267 13.12 3.56 -12.11
N ILE A 268 12.73 2.55 -11.31
CA ILE A 268 11.89 1.42 -11.75
C ILE A 268 10.53 1.92 -12.23
N LEU A 269 9.89 2.84 -11.51
CA LEU A 269 8.58 3.39 -11.89
C LEU A 269 8.63 4.18 -13.20
N VAL A 270 9.64 5.05 -13.41
CA VAL A 270 9.76 5.85 -14.64
C VAL A 270 10.06 4.99 -15.87
N THR A 271 10.99 4.04 -15.73
CA THR A 271 11.38 3.12 -16.80
C THR A 271 10.33 2.05 -17.07
N ARG A 272 9.57 1.65 -16.03
CA ARG A 272 8.75 0.43 -15.93
C ARG A 272 9.56 -0.86 -16.11
N ASP A 273 10.83 -0.83 -15.68
CA ASP A 273 11.76 -1.95 -15.77
C ASP A 273 12.16 -2.44 -14.37
N SER A 274 11.59 -3.57 -13.95
CA SER A 274 11.89 -4.22 -12.68
C SER A 274 13.27 -4.88 -12.63
N THR A 275 13.96 -5.08 -13.76
CA THR A 275 15.33 -5.63 -13.79
C THR A 275 16.38 -4.66 -13.25
N LEU A 276 15.98 -3.41 -12.99
CA LEU A 276 16.78 -2.39 -12.33
C LEU A 276 16.79 -2.52 -10.80
N TRP A 277 15.97 -3.40 -10.20
CA TRP A 277 16.03 -3.70 -8.78
C TRP A 277 17.31 -4.47 -8.43
N LYS A 278 18.32 -3.74 -7.95
CA LYS A 278 19.64 -4.24 -7.57
C LYS A 278 20.15 -3.45 -6.35
N PRO A 279 19.54 -3.64 -5.16
CA PRO A 279 20.00 -2.99 -3.94
C PRO A 279 21.44 -3.43 -3.60
N THR A 280 22.22 -2.51 -3.03
CA THR A 280 23.57 -2.82 -2.51
C THR A 280 23.58 -3.06 -1.00
N LYS A 281 22.47 -2.76 -0.32
CA LYS A 281 22.25 -3.04 1.10
C LYS A 281 21.44 -4.32 1.28
N GLU A 282 21.92 -5.18 2.18
CA GLU A 282 21.17 -6.36 2.65
C GLU A 282 19.81 -5.96 3.24
N PRO A 283 18.74 -6.74 2.99
CA PRO A 283 17.43 -6.44 3.54
C PRO A 283 17.42 -6.57 5.07
N ASN A 284 16.65 -5.70 5.72
CA ASN A 284 16.47 -5.72 7.17
C ASN A 284 15.01 -5.50 7.59
N ASN A 285 14.05 -5.43 6.67
CA ASN A 285 12.63 -5.17 6.93
C ASN A 285 11.87 -6.31 7.65
N HIS A 286 12.54 -7.41 8.00
CA HIS A 286 12.02 -8.46 8.86
C HIS A 286 11.72 -7.91 10.27
N TRP A 287 10.59 -8.34 10.86
CA TRP A 287 10.07 -7.80 12.11
C TRP A 287 11.04 -7.92 13.29
N SER A 288 11.90 -8.95 13.30
CA SER A 288 12.88 -9.18 14.38
C SER A 288 13.97 -8.11 14.49
N ASN A 289 14.10 -7.23 13.50
CA ASN A 289 15.11 -6.18 13.47
C ASN A 289 14.60 -4.82 14.00
N TRP A 290 13.31 -4.70 14.32
CA TRP A 290 12.65 -3.43 14.64
C TRP A 290 11.83 -3.52 15.92
N GLU A 291 12.11 -2.62 16.87
CA GLU A 291 11.30 -2.49 18.07
C GLU A 291 9.97 -1.83 17.72
N SER A 292 8.85 -2.46 18.10
CA SER A 292 7.50 -2.04 17.71
C SER A 292 6.49 -2.54 18.74
N GLY A 293 5.37 -1.82 18.92
CA GLY A 293 4.35 -2.15 19.93
C GLY A 293 4.64 -1.70 21.37
N ASN A 294 5.68 -0.88 21.61
CA ASN A 294 6.07 -0.38 22.93
C ASN A 294 5.74 1.13 23.11
N LEU A 295 4.53 1.45 23.61
CA LEU A 295 4.09 2.79 24.05
C LEU A 295 3.12 2.73 25.24
#